data_AF-A0A5C6F0V0-F1
#
_entry.id   AF-A0A5C6F0V0-F1
#
_cell.length_a   1.000
_cell.length_b   1.000
_cell.length_c   1.000
_cell.angle_alpha   90.00
_cell.angle_beta   90.00
_cell.angle_gamma   90.00
#
_symmetry.space_group_name_H-M   'P 1'
#
loop_
_entity.id
_entity.type
_entity.pdbx_description
1 polymer ?
#
loop_
_entity_poly.entity_id
_entity_poly.type
_entity_poly.pdbx_seq_one_letter_code
_entity_poly.pdbx_strand_id
1 'polypeptide(L)'
;MEMKRVIAVLDLPPRRAEQNVRESYEAAAKRWGAEVLWICEHLQPVHPFWQKMFVCDHVQRMFGPAHVLQLDNDMLIRSDCPSPFDFLTPNQFGLVAERQSANNRIDNGGWQQRAHEIWARRCGVRPAPTWLHPNGGLYLYGSEMYGPMFARIIQHLIPNWGASDQATDESLIVNQLYNDHPGYIKFLPPDFNVSMVYSPAWAINPVMQTYVYHFVGRSKAHIDSCRWQRRDPPELPFPSQRQTQELIQQWRDDPPAEYDIGPIFTPQLAANLMAIYPDLIVTGQWSDEPYQLDRRMLSHTETGSSHLVLTRFLLQLGINARRFRLRVMEDANATPQLAGT
;
A
#
# COMPACT_ATOMS: atom_id res chain seq x y z
N MET A 1 -0.73 14.79 -28.62
CA MET A 1 -1.80 15.02 -27.62
C MET A 1 -1.33 14.41 -26.32
N GLU A 2 -1.48 15.13 -25.22
CA GLU A 2 -1.22 14.59 -23.88
C GLU A 2 -2.28 13.51 -23.57
N MET A 3 -1.85 12.36 -23.07
CA MET A 3 -2.74 11.25 -22.76
C MET A 3 -3.60 11.60 -21.55
N LYS A 4 -4.92 11.37 -21.63
CA LYS A 4 -5.84 11.65 -20.50
C LYS A 4 -5.48 10.81 -19.28
N ARG A 5 -5.48 11.42 -18.09
CA ARG A 5 -5.36 10.71 -16.81
C ARG A 5 -6.75 10.41 -16.27
N VAL A 6 -7.01 9.16 -15.89
CA VAL A 6 -8.33 8.72 -15.41
C VAL A 6 -8.15 7.91 -14.13
N ILE A 7 -8.86 8.28 -13.07
CA ILE A 7 -9.06 7.45 -11.88
C ILE A 7 -10.35 6.68 -12.09
N ALA A 8 -10.27 5.36 -12.26
CA ALA A 8 -11.43 4.49 -12.51
C ALA A 8 -11.74 3.65 -11.27
N VAL A 9 -13.01 3.66 -10.84
CA VAL A 9 -13.45 3.00 -9.61
C VAL A 9 -14.71 2.20 -9.88
N LEU A 10 -14.71 0.93 -9.46
CA LEU A 10 -15.92 0.11 -9.46
C LEU A 10 -16.72 0.40 -8.20
N ASP A 11 -17.91 0.97 -8.37
CA ASP A 11 -18.78 1.40 -7.28
C ASP A 11 -20.14 0.69 -7.34
N LEU A 12 -20.08 -0.63 -7.16
CA LEU A 12 -21.19 -1.53 -7.41
C LEU A 12 -21.98 -1.86 -6.13
N PRO A 13 -23.31 -2.04 -6.23
CA PRO A 13 -24.09 -2.57 -5.12
C PRO A 13 -23.64 -4.01 -4.75
N PRO A 14 -23.81 -4.43 -3.48
CA PRO A 14 -24.50 -3.72 -2.39
C PRO A 14 -23.61 -2.75 -1.60
N ARG A 15 -22.29 -2.74 -1.84
CA ARG A 15 -21.33 -1.94 -1.06
C ARG A 15 -20.69 -0.87 -1.93
N ARG A 16 -21.35 0.29 -1.96
CA ARG A 16 -20.84 1.50 -2.63
C ARG A 16 -19.85 2.25 -1.72
N ALA A 17 -19.02 3.08 -2.34
CA ALA A 17 -18.09 3.98 -1.69
C ALA A 17 -18.81 4.89 -0.70
N GLU A 18 -18.26 4.97 0.51
CA GLU A 18 -18.64 5.97 1.51
C GLU A 18 -18.33 7.39 0.98
N GLN A 19 -19.03 8.39 1.50
CA GLN A 19 -18.86 9.78 1.07
C GLN A 19 -17.41 10.26 1.24
N ASN A 20 -16.77 9.85 2.32
CA ASN A 20 -15.38 10.21 2.62
C ASN A 20 -14.39 9.69 1.55
N VAL A 21 -14.64 8.49 1.01
CA VAL A 21 -13.88 7.92 -0.11
C VAL A 21 -14.03 8.80 -1.35
N ARG A 22 -15.27 9.14 -1.71
CA ARG A 22 -15.57 9.96 -2.88
C ARG A 22 -14.87 11.31 -2.85
N GLU A 23 -15.00 12.01 -1.72
CA GLU A 23 -14.38 13.32 -1.52
C GLU A 23 -12.86 13.25 -1.62
N SER A 24 -12.23 12.21 -1.05
CA SER A 24 -10.78 12.03 -1.13
C SER A 24 -10.31 11.79 -2.57
N TYR A 25 -11.08 11.05 -3.37
CA TYR A 25 -10.75 10.74 -4.77
C TYR A 25 -10.96 11.94 -5.68
N GLU A 26 -12.07 12.66 -5.52
CA GLU A 26 -12.34 13.90 -6.25
C GLU A 26 -11.26 14.97 -5.97
N ALA A 27 -10.87 15.11 -4.69
CA ALA A 27 -9.79 16.00 -4.31
C ALA A 27 -8.44 15.56 -4.91
N ALA A 28 -8.14 14.25 -4.95
CA ALA A 28 -6.93 13.72 -5.57
C ALA A 28 -6.91 13.97 -7.07
N ALA A 29 -8.00 13.66 -7.76
CA ALA A 29 -8.13 13.83 -9.20
C ALA A 29 -7.95 15.29 -9.63
N LYS A 30 -8.57 16.23 -8.90
CA LYS A 30 -8.38 17.67 -9.13
C LYS A 30 -6.91 18.07 -9.01
N ARG A 31 -6.21 17.60 -7.96
CA ARG A 31 -4.77 17.91 -7.77
C ARG A 31 -3.89 17.29 -8.85
N TRP A 32 -4.23 16.09 -9.32
CA TRP A 32 -3.43 15.32 -10.27
C TRP A 32 -3.75 15.60 -11.74
N GLY A 33 -4.74 16.46 -12.00
CA GLY A 33 -5.22 16.74 -13.36
C GLY A 33 -5.84 15.50 -14.01
N ALA A 34 -6.61 14.72 -13.24
CA ALA A 34 -7.25 13.49 -13.71
C ALA A 34 -8.79 13.61 -13.64
N GLU A 35 -9.46 12.84 -14.49
CA GLU A 35 -10.90 12.62 -14.40
C GLU A 35 -11.21 11.50 -13.39
N VAL A 36 -12.29 11.62 -12.61
CA VAL A 36 -12.79 10.50 -11.80
C VAL A 36 -13.96 9.85 -12.51
N LEU A 37 -13.84 8.54 -12.73
CA LEU A 37 -14.90 7.70 -13.27
C LEU A 37 -15.41 6.75 -12.20
N TRP A 38 -16.64 6.99 -11.74
CA TRP A 38 -17.39 6.07 -10.88
C TRP A 38 -18.24 5.13 -11.74
N ILE A 39 -17.88 3.84 -11.77
CA ILE A 39 -18.59 2.81 -12.52
C ILE A 39 -19.65 2.20 -11.60
N CYS A 40 -20.87 2.73 -11.71
CA CYS A 40 -21.99 2.43 -10.81
C CYS A 40 -22.84 1.21 -11.20
N GLU A 41 -22.54 0.62 -12.35
CA GLU A 41 -23.29 -0.49 -12.96
C GLU A 41 -22.32 -1.60 -13.40
N HIS A 42 -22.83 -2.83 -13.44
CA HIS A 42 -22.04 -3.96 -13.91
C HIS A 42 -21.68 -3.76 -15.40
N LEU A 43 -20.40 -3.86 -15.74
CA LEU A 43 -19.92 -3.76 -17.12
C LEU A 43 -20.25 -5.00 -17.95
N GLN A 44 -20.38 -6.14 -17.28
CA GLN A 44 -20.78 -7.43 -17.84
C GLN A 44 -21.64 -8.20 -16.83
N PRO A 45 -22.46 -9.17 -17.26
CA PRO A 45 -23.29 -9.99 -16.37
C PRO A 45 -22.47 -11.06 -15.64
N VAL A 46 -21.38 -10.66 -14.96
CA VAL A 46 -20.49 -11.51 -14.15
C VAL A 46 -20.44 -11.06 -12.70
N HIS A 47 -20.01 -11.94 -11.79
CA HIS A 47 -19.89 -11.63 -10.36
C HIS A 47 -19.11 -10.31 -10.13
N PRO A 48 -19.51 -9.42 -9.20
CA PRO A 48 -18.90 -8.11 -8.98
C PRO A 48 -17.37 -8.12 -8.87
N PHE A 49 -16.83 -9.16 -8.25
CA PHE A 49 -15.38 -9.38 -8.11
C PHE A 49 -14.64 -9.30 -9.45
N TRP A 50 -15.23 -9.82 -10.53
CA TRP A 50 -14.59 -9.92 -11.84
C TRP A 50 -14.70 -8.67 -12.70
N GLN A 51 -15.46 -7.67 -12.25
CA GLN A 51 -15.72 -6.45 -13.02
C GLN A 51 -14.42 -5.66 -13.28
N LYS A 52 -13.40 -5.83 -12.42
CA LYS A 52 -12.06 -5.21 -12.55
C LYS A 52 -11.42 -5.48 -13.90
N MET A 53 -11.68 -6.63 -14.53
CA MET A 53 -11.05 -6.99 -15.80
C MET A 53 -11.59 -6.17 -16.99
N PHE A 54 -12.79 -5.60 -16.85
CA PHE A 54 -13.49 -4.89 -17.92
C PHE A 54 -13.28 -3.38 -17.88
N VAL A 55 -12.66 -2.86 -16.82
CA VAL A 55 -12.44 -1.42 -16.60
C VAL A 55 -11.59 -0.81 -17.72
N CYS A 56 -10.52 -1.50 -18.15
CA CYS A 56 -9.60 -0.99 -19.18
C CYS A 56 -10.32 -0.67 -20.49
N ASP A 57 -11.09 -1.62 -21.04
CA ASP A 57 -11.88 -1.45 -22.27
C ASP A 57 -13.00 -0.40 -22.08
N HIS A 58 -13.65 -0.39 -20.92
CA HIS A 58 -14.68 0.61 -20.62
C HIS A 58 -14.11 2.05 -20.63
N VAL A 59 -12.96 2.27 -19.97
CA VAL A 59 -12.27 3.57 -19.99
C VAL A 59 -11.85 3.94 -21.41
N GLN A 60 -11.30 2.99 -22.18
CA GLN A 60 -10.88 3.24 -23.55
C GLN A 60 -12.04 3.69 -24.45
N ARG A 61 -13.23 3.10 -24.29
CA ARG A 61 -14.43 3.51 -25.07
C ARG A 61 -14.92 4.91 -24.72
N MET A 62 -14.81 5.32 -23.46
CA MET A 62 -15.31 6.64 -23.03
C MET A 62 -14.31 7.77 -23.26
N PHE A 63 -13.03 7.51 -23.05
CA PHE A 63 -12.00 8.54 -23.03
C PHE A 63 -10.97 8.44 -24.16
N GLY A 64 -10.96 7.34 -24.92
CA GLY A 64 -9.87 7.00 -25.83
C GLY A 64 -8.63 6.46 -25.08
N PRO A 65 -7.44 6.49 -25.70
CA PRO A 65 -6.19 6.17 -25.01
C PRO A 65 -6.01 7.04 -23.74
N ALA A 66 -5.83 6.38 -22.60
CA ALA A 66 -5.76 7.01 -21.29
C ALA A 66 -4.72 6.32 -20.40
N HIS A 67 -4.15 7.07 -19.46
CA HIS A 67 -3.37 6.55 -18.35
C HIS A 67 -4.35 6.32 -17.19
N VAL A 68 -4.58 5.07 -16.84
CA VAL A 68 -5.66 4.63 -15.96
C VAL A 68 -5.09 4.25 -14.61
N LEU A 69 -5.51 4.95 -13.57
CA LEU A 69 -5.36 4.54 -12.18
C LEU A 69 -6.65 3.86 -11.75
N GLN A 70 -6.65 2.53 -11.69
CA GLN A 70 -7.77 1.76 -11.20
C GLN A 70 -7.64 1.57 -9.69
N LEU A 71 -8.68 1.97 -8.94
CA LEU A 71 -8.71 1.90 -7.48
C LEU A 71 -9.92 1.11 -6.97
N ASP A 72 -9.78 0.47 -5.81
CA ASP A 72 -10.92 -0.05 -5.05
C ASP A 72 -11.74 1.08 -4.41
N ASN A 73 -12.97 0.77 -4.00
CA ASN A 73 -13.94 1.77 -3.50
C ASN A 73 -13.93 1.94 -1.98
N ASP A 74 -12.93 1.38 -1.31
CA ASP A 74 -12.72 1.37 0.14
C ASP A 74 -11.33 1.90 0.51
N MET A 75 -10.80 2.83 -0.29
CA MET A 75 -9.52 3.48 -0.01
C MET A 75 -9.70 4.97 0.25
N LEU A 76 -8.77 5.55 1.01
CA LEU A 76 -8.68 7.00 1.20
C LEU A 76 -7.33 7.50 0.70
N ILE A 77 -7.35 8.63 -0.02
CA ILE A 77 -6.14 9.29 -0.53
C ILE A 77 -5.88 10.56 0.27
N ARG A 78 -4.72 10.62 0.94
CA ARG A 78 -4.32 11.77 1.73
C ARG A 78 -4.17 13.02 0.87
N SER A 79 -4.51 14.18 1.42
CA SER A 79 -4.59 15.46 0.69
C SER A 79 -3.25 15.94 0.09
N ASP A 80 -2.13 15.48 0.61
CA ASP A 80 -0.76 15.78 0.17
C ASP A 80 -0.13 14.61 -0.63
N CYS A 81 -0.91 13.60 -1.00
CA CYS A 81 -0.42 12.47 -1.78
C CYS A 81 0.07 12.92 -3.17
N PRO A 82 1.34 12.63 -3.53
CA PRO A 82 1.88 12.94 -4.85
C PRO A 82 1.17 12.10 -5.92
N SER A 83 1.17 12.58 -7.17
CA SER A 83 0.46 11.88 -8.24
C SER A 83 1.15 10.58 -8.61
N PRO A 84 0.47 9.41 -8.58
CA PRO A 84 1.06 8.17 -9.06
C PRO A 84 1.37 8.23 -10.57
N PHE A 85 0.66 9.07 -11.32
CA PHE A 85 0.88 9.31 -12.75
C PHE A 85 2.24 9.93 -13.07
N ASP A 86 2.91 10.55 -12.09
CA ASP A 86 4.21 11.18 -12.29
C ASP A 86 5.37 10.19 -12.05
N PHE A 87 5.09 9.01 -11.49
CA PHE A 87 6.11 7.97 -11.25
C PHE A 87 6.32 7.04 -12.42
N LEU A 88 5.28 6.82 -13.23
CA LEU A 88 5.26 5.81 -14.28
C LEU A 88 4.75 6.40 -15.59
N THR A 89 5.25 5.87 -16.69
CA THR A 89 4.75 6.19 -18.04
C THR A 89 3.64 5.20 -18.44
N PRO A 90 2.72 5.56 -19.36
CA PRO A 90 1.61 4.67 -19.76
C PRO A 90 2.03 3.32 -20.35
N ASN A 91 3.29 3.17 -20.75
CA ASN A 91 3.86 1.90 -21.20
C ASN A 91 4.38 0.99 -20.07
N GLN A 92 4.23 1.41 -18.83
CA GLN A 92 4.57 0.65 -17.64
C GLN A 92 3.29 0.24 -16.92
N PHE A 93 3.34 -0.89 -16.22
CA PHE A 93 2.25 -1.36 -15.37
C PHE A 93 2.68 -1.20 -13.92
N GLY A 94 2.08 -0.21 -13.27
CA GLY A 94 2.26 0.09 -11.86
C GLY A 94 1.39 -0.78 -10.97
N LEU A 95 2.02 -1.33 -9.94
CA LEU A 95 1.35 -2.09 -8.89
C LEU A 95 2.04 -1.83 -7.54
N VAL A 96 1.37 -2.16 -6.45
CA VAL A 96 1.97 -2.11 -5.10
C VAL A 96 2.09 -3.53 -4.59
N ALA A 97 3.25 -3.88 -4.03
CA ALA A 97 3.48 -5.22 -3.49
C ALA A 97 2.56 -5.49 -2.29
N GLU A 98 2.03 -6.71 -2.19
CA GLU A 98 1.26 -7.17 -1.02
C GLU A 98 2.11 -7.29 0.26
N ARG A 99 3.45 -7.32 0.13
CA ARG A 99 4.42 -7.36 1.24
C ARG A 99 4.50 -6.04 1.99
N GLN A 100 3.39 -5.62 2.60
CA GLN A 100 3.27 -4.37 3.33
C GLN A 100 3.38 -4.56 4.85
N SER A 101 3.39 -5.81 5.32
CA SER A 101 3.61 -6.13 6.72
C SER A 101 4.55 -7.33 6.87
N ALA A 102 5.32 -7.35 7.96
CA ALA A 102 6.21 -8.46 8.33
C ALA A 102 5.45 -9.81 8.49
N ASN A 103 4.14 -9.76 8.66
CA ASN A 103 3.27 -10.93 8.83
C ASN A 103 2.77 -11.50 7.48
N ASN A 104 2.89 -10.77 6.38
CA ASN A 104 2.55 -11.26 5.04
C ASN A 104 3.72 -12.09 4.47
N ARG A 105 3.84 -13.34 4.95
CA ARG A 105 4.73 -14.32 4.33
C ARG A 105 4.17 -14.73 2.97
N ILE A 106 4.86 -14.33 1.92
CA ILE A 106 4.70 -14.88 0.58
C ILE A 106 5.80 -15.93 0.39
N ASP A 107 5.66 -17.06 1.08
CA ASP A 107 6.54 -18.21 0.93
C ASP A 107 6.01 -19.16 -0.17
N ASN A 108 6.86 -20.11 -0.58
CA ASN A 108 6.58 -21.12 -1.60
C ASN A 108 5.61 -22.22 -1.10
N GLY A 109 4.61 -21.85 -0.31
CA GLY A 109 3.51 -22.73 0.10
C GLY A 109 2.21 -21.99 0.48
N GLY A 110 2.21 -20.66 0.46
CA GLY A 110 1.05 -19.84 0.80
C GLY A 110 -0.08 -19.89 -0.23
N TRP A 111 -1.25 -19.39 0.18
CA TRP A 111 -2.45 -19.33 -0.67
C TRP A 111 -2.20 -18.58 -1.99
N GLN A 112 -1.33 -17.57 -2.01
CA GLN A 112 -0.96 -16.80 -3.21
C GLN A 112 -0.30 -17.68 -4.29
N GLN A 113 0.58 -18.60 -3.89
CA GLN A 113 1.20 -19.52 -4.85
C GLN A 113 0.15 -20.40 -5.51
N ARG A 114 -0.73 -21.01 -4.70
CA ARG A 114 -1.82 -21.83 -5.22
C ARG A 114 -2.70 -21.01 -6.16
N ALA A 115 -2.98 -19.76 -5.82
CA ALA A 115 -3.76 -18.85 -6.63
C ALA A 115 -3.07 -18.54 -7.98
N HIS A 116 -1.77 -18.28 -7.97
CA HIS A 116 -0.97 -18.11 -9.18
C HIS A 116 -0.98 -19.37 -10.05
N GLU A 117 -0.77 -20.56 -9.48
CA GLU A 117 -0.74 -21.82 -10.22
C GLU A 117 -2.08 -22.16 -10.88
N ILE A 118 -3.21 -21.94 -10.17
CA ILE A 118 -4.56 -22.16 -10.70
C ILE A 118 -4.80 -21.26 -11.91
N TRP A 119 -4.57 -19.96 -11.78
CA TRP A 119 -4.80 -19.02 -12.89
C TRP A 119 -3.81 -19.19 -14.03
N ALA A 120 -2.54 -19.51 -13.73
CA ALA A 120 -1.54 -19.79 -14.76
C ALA A 120 -1.96 -20.97 -15.64
N ARG A 121 -2.44 -22.06 -15.02
CA ARG A 121 -2.95 -23.23 -15.75
C ARG A 121 -4.16 -22.87 -16.62
N ARG A 122 -5.11 -22.09 -16.10
CA ARG A 122 -6.33 -21.66 -16.83
C ARG A 122 -6.03 -20.76 -18.01
N CYS A 123 -5.02 -19.90 -17.88
CA CYS A 123 -4.62 -18.99 -18.95
C CYS A 123 -3.58 -19.63 -19.90
N GLY A 124 -3.07 -20.82 -19.59
CA GLY A 124 -2.02 -21.46 -20.39
C GLY A 124 -0.67 -20.73 -20.32
N VAL A 125 -0.37 -20.08 -19.20
CA VAL A 125 0.85 -19.27 -18.99
C VAL A 125 1.69 -19.84 -17.84
N ARG A 126 2.90 -19.29 -17.63
CA ARG A 126 3.72 -19.64 -16.46
C ARG A 126 3.24 -18.87 -15.22
N PRO A 127 3.23 -19.49 -14.02
CA PRO A 127 2.91 -18.76 -12.80
C PRO A 127 3.97 -17.68 -12.55
N ALA A 128 3.52 -16.48 -12.21
CA ALA A 128 4.39 -15.41 -11.77
C ALA A 128 5.05 -15.79 -10.44
N PRO A 129 6.31 -15.38 -10.22
CA PRO A 129 6.95 -15.47 -8.91
C PRO A 129 6.06 -14.87 -7.81
N THR A 130 5.99 -15.54 -6.67
CA THR A 130 5.07 -15.16 -5.58
C THR A 130 5.42 -13.78 -4.98
N TRP A 131 6.68 -13.37 -5.00
CA TRP A 131 7.11 -12.03 -4.58
C TRP A 131 6.56 -10.89 -5.47
N LEU A 132 6.02 -11.19 -6.65
CA LEU A 132 5.34 -10.23 -7.52
C LEU A 132 3.86 -10.02 -7.16
N HIS A 133 3.29 -10.80 -6.24
CA HIS A 133 1.87 -10.70 -5.92
C HIS A 133 1.51 -9.28 -5.46
N PRO A 134 0.64 -8.58 -6.19
CA PRO A 134 0.25 -7.23 -5.85
C PRO A 134 -0.83 -7.23 -4.75
N ASN A 135 -1.03 -6.07 -4.14
CA ASN A 135 -2.30 -5.74 -3.47
C ASN A 135 -3.24 -5.19 -4.55
N GLY A 136 -4.38 -5.86 -4.78
CA GLY A 136 -5.28 -5.55 -5.90
C GLY A 136 -6.11 -4.28 -5.77
N GLY A 137 -5.92 -3.52 -4.70
CA GLY A 137 -6.57 -2.21 -4.50
C GLY A 137 -6.13 -1.14 -5.49
N LEU A 138 -4.96 -1.26 -6.12
CA LEU A 138 -4.40 -0.23 -7.00
C LEU A 138 -3.65 -0.83 -8.19
N TYR A 139 -4.03 -0.41 -9.40
CA TYR A 139 -3.26 -0.64 -10.62
C TYR A 139 -3.12 0.65 -11.42
N LEU A 140 -1.96 0.88 -12.03
CA LEU A 140 -1.70 2.04 -12.90
C LEU A 140 -1.19 1.57 -14.26
N TYR A 141 -1.88 1.89 -15.35
CA TYR A 141 -1.53 1.37 -16.67
C TYR A 141 -2.08 2.23 -17.82
N GLY A 142 -1.45 2.18 -19.00
CA GLY A 142 -2.01 2.76 -20.22
C GLY A 142 -3.08 1.86 -20.83
N SER A 143 -4.31 2.36 -21.04
CA SER A 143 -5.42 1.57 -21.58
C SER A 143 -5.13 1.01 -22.98
N GLU A 144 -4.44 1.77 -23.83
CA GLU A 144 -4.08 1.34 -25.18
C GLU A 144 -3.03 0.21 -25.17
N MET A 145 -1.99 0.33 -24.34
CA MET A 145 -0.93 -0.68 -24.26
C MET A 145 -1.43 -2.00 -23.64
N TYR A 146 -2.23 -1.91 -22.58
CA TYR A 146 -2.64 -3.09 -21.82
C TYR A 146 -4.04 -3.60 -22.16
N GLY A 147 -4.82 -2.89 -22.98
CA GLY A 147 -6.12 -3.33 -23.48
C GLY A 147 -6.11 -4.75 -24.08
N PRO A 148 -5.17 -5.08 -24.99
CA PRO A 148 -5.05 -6.44 -25.53
C PRO A 148 -4.79 -7.52 -24.47
N MET A 149 -4.06 -7.18 -23.40
CA MET A 149 -3.81 -8.09 -22.27
C MET A 149 -5.09 -8.36 -21.48
N PHE A 150 -5.84 -7.31 -21.13
CA PHE A 150 -7.15 -7.46 -20.46
C PHE A 150 -8.15 -8.24 -21.32
N ALA A 151 -8.16 -8.02 -22.64
CA ALA A 151 -9.01 -8.80 -23.56
C ALA A 151 -8.69 -10.31 -23.51
N ARG A 152 -7.40 -10.70 -23.47
CA ARG A 152 -7.01 -12.10 -23.27
C ARG A 152 -7.43 -12.64 -21.91
N ILE A 153 -7.21 -11.87 -20.84
CA ILE A 153 -7.65 -12.24 -19.49
C ILE A 153 -9.15 -12.55 -19.47
N ILE A 154 -9.97 -11.69 -20.07
CA ILE A 154 -11.42 -11.86 -20.16
C ILE A 154 -11.79 -13.17 -20.88
N GLN A 155 -11.10 -13.51 -21.98
CA GLN A 155 -11.32 -14.77 -22.71
C GLN A 155 -11.08 -16.00 -21.83
N HIS A 156 -10.08 -15.96 -20.95
CA HIS A 156 -9.81 -17.05 -20.00
C HIS A 156 -10.75 -17.03 -18.79
N LEU A 157 -11.21 -15.86 -18.38
CA LEU A 157 -12.08 -15.69 -17.23
C LEU A 157 -13.51 -16.19 -17.50
N ILE A 158 -14.12 -15.84 -18.64
CA ILE A 158 -15.53 -16.15 -18.94
C ILE A 158 -15.87 -17.64 -18.81
N PRO A 159 -15.04 -18.60 -19.25
CA PRO A 159 -15.32 -20.02 -19.03
C PRO A 159 -15.21 -20.46 -17.56
N ASN A 160 -14.49 -19.72 -16.72
CA ASN A 160 -14.07 -20.11 -15.37
C ASN A 160 -14.73 -19.29 -14.24
N TRP A 161 -15.54 -18.28 -14.58
CA TRP A 161 -16.20 -17.35 -13.64
C TRP A 161 -17.11 -17.98 -12.59
N GLY A 162 -17.51 -19.24 -12.76
CA GLY A 162 -18.33 -20.02 -11.81
C GLY A 162 -17.55 -21.09 -11.04
N ALA A 163 -16.23 -21.20 -11.22
CA ALA A 163 -15.42 -22.18 -10.51
C ALA A 163 -15.46 -21.91 -8.98
N SER A 164 -15.35 -22.93 -8.13
CA SER A 164 -15.43 -22.76 -6.65
C SER A 164 -14.08 -22.48 -6.00
N ASP A 165 -12.99 -22.76 -6.70
CA ASP A 165 -11.60 -22.53 -6.33
C ASP A 165 -11.07 -21.19 -6.90
N GLN A 166 -11.93 -20.16 -6.92
CA GLN A 166 -11.56 -18.85 -7.45
C GLN A 166 -10.40 -18.27 -6.66
N ALA A 167 -9.26 -18.21 -7.33
CA ALA A 167 -8.13 -17.41 -6.94
C ALA A 167 -8.42 -15.93 -7.25
N THR A 168 -7.70 -14.99 -6.64
CA THR A 168 -8.04 -13.57 -6.77
C THR A 168 -7.63 -12.94 -8.11
N ASP A 169 -8.15 -11.74 -8.40
CA ASP A 169 -7.88 -10.98 -9.60
C ASP A 169 -6.40 -10.58 -9.72
N GLU A 170 -5.72 -10.31 -8.59
CA GLU A 170 -4.30 -10.02 -8.54
C GLU A 170 -3.47 -11.12 -9.22
N SER A 171 -3.82 -12.37 -8.92
CA SER A 171 -3.14 -13.56 -9.43
C SER A 171 -3.34 -13.71 -10.94
N LEU A 172 -4.54 -13.40 -11.42
CA LEU A 172 -4.88 -13.45 -12.85
C LEU A 172 -4.14 -12.37 -13.63
N ILE A 173 -4.18 -11.11 -13.15
CA ILE A 173 -3.47 -9.98 -13.78
C ILE A 173 -1.97 -10.23 -13.77
N VAL A 174 -1.37 -10.54 -12.62
CA VAL A 174 0.09 -10.64 -12.49
C VAL A 174 0.67 -11.79 -13.30
N ASN A 175 -0.04 -12.91 -13.41
CA ASN A 175 0.38 -14.02 -14.26
C ASN A 175 0.44 -13.60 -15.73
N GLN A 176 -0.63 -12.97 -16.24
CA GLN A 176 -0.64 -12.54 -17.63
C GLN A 176 0.44 -11.47 -17.88
N LEU A 177 0.53 -10.49 -16.98
CA LEU A 177 1.50 -9.40 -17.05
C LEU A 177 2.96 -9.91 -17.05
N TYR A 178 3.27 -10.89 -16.20
CA TYR A 178 4.61 -11.50 -16.13
C TYR A 178 5.00 -12.24 -17.41
N ASN A 179 4.04 -12.81 -18.12
CA ASN A 179 4.31 -13.54 -19.36
C ASN A 179 4.36 -12.60 -20.58
N ASP A 180 3.50 -11.58 -20.63
CA ASP A 180 3.40 -10.68 -21.77
C ASP A 180 4.40 -9.51 -21.71
N HIS A 181 4.64 -8.98 -20.51
CA HIS A 181 5.35 -7.71 -20.30
C HIS A 181 6.28 -7.69 -19.07
N PRO A 182 7.13 -8.71 -18.82
CA PRO A 182 7.93 -8.80 -17.59
C PRO A 182 8.84 -7.60 -17.34
N GLY A 183 9.38 -6.97 -18.40
CA GLY A 183 10.26 -5.80 -18.29
C GLY A 183 9.55 -4.47 -18.00
N TYR A 184 8.22 -4.43 -18.07
CA TYR A 184 7.41 -3.21 -17.91
C TYR A 184 6.65 -3.16 -16.58
N ILE A 185 6.81 -4.17 -15.73
CA ILE A 185 6.23 -4.21 -14.38
C ILE A 185 7.04 -3.26 -13.48
N LYS A 186 6.34 -2.35 -12.79
CA LYS A 186 6.96 -1.41 -11.86
C LYS A 186 6.19 -1.37 -10.54
N PHE A 187 6.94 -1.36 -9.44
CA PHE A 187 6.37 -1.17 -8.12
C PHE A 187 6.29 0.31 -7.80
N LEU A 188 5.09 0.78 -7.49
CA LEU A 188 4.91 2.05 -6.78
C LEU A 188 5.36 1.88 -5.32
N PRO A 189 5.71 2.98 -4.63
CA PRO A 189 6.04 2.92 -3.21
C PRO A 189 4.89 2.27 -2.41
N PRO A 190 5.20 1.49 -1.36
CA PRO A 190 4.19 0.79 -0.57
C PRO A 190 3.14 1.73 0.05
N ASP A 191 3.52 3.00 0.26
CA ASP A 191 2.67 4.05 0.79
C ASP A 191 1.42 4.37 -0.06
N PHE A 192 1.36 3.88 -1.30
CA PHE A 192 0.25 4.11 -2.23
C PHE A 192 -0.90 3.09 -2.14
N ASN A 193 -0.80 2.05 -1.32
CA ASN A 193 -1.90 1.09 -1.15
C ASN A 193 -1.79 0.32 0.17
N VAL A 194 -1.63 0.98 1.32
CA VAL A 194 -1.36 0.26 2.58
C VAL A 194 -2.64 -0.41 3.09
N SER A 195 -2.64 -1.74 3.19
CA SER A 195 -3.76 -2.50 3.75
C SER A 195 -3.90 -2.29 5.26
N MET A 196 -5.04 -1.74 5.66
CA MET A 196 -5.34 -1.42 7.06
C MET A 196 -5.66 -2.65 7.91
N VAL A 197 -5.94 -3.80 7.31
CA VAL A 197 -6.09 -5.08 8.02
C VAL A 197 -4.79 -5.46 8.73
N TYR A 198 -3.65 -5.15 8.12
CA TYR A 198 -2.34 -5.46 8.68
C TYR A 198 -1.75 -4.33 9.54
N SER A 199 -2.46 -3.19 9.63
CA SER A 199 -2.07 -2.03 10.43
C SER A 199 -3.22 -1.55 11.31
N PRO A 200 -3.76 -2.39 12.23
CA PRO A 200 -4.96 -2.07 13.00
C PRO A 200 -4.81 -0.84 13.89
N ALA A 201 -3.60 -0.58 14.42
CA ALA A 201 -3.33 0.61 15.22
C ALA A 201 -3.48 1.91 14.40
N TRP A 202 -3.22 1.85 13.09
CA TRP A 202 -3.42 2.96 12.17
C TRP A 202 -4.86 3.06 11.69
N ALA A 203 -5.53 1.92 11.49
CA ALA A 203 -6.94 1.89 11.09
C ALA A 203 -7.83 2.62 12.12
N ILE A 204 -7.56 2.43 13.42
CA ILE A 204 -8.29 3.09 14.51
C ILE A 204 -7.90 4.58 14.65
N ASN A 205 -6.71 4.95 14.18
CA ASN A 205 -6.24 6.31 14.25
C ASN A 205 -6.91 7.15 13.15
N PRO A 206 -7.62 8.23 13.49
CA PRO A 206 -8.25 9.05 12.47
C PRO A 206 -7.24 9.82 11.61
N VAL A 207 -5.95 9.89 11.97
CA VAL A 207 -4.93 10.58 11.17
C VAL A 207 -4.17 9.58 10.28
N MET A 208 -4.22 9.81 8.96
CA MET A 208 -3.46 8.99 8.00
C MET A 208 -1.95 9.16 8.13
N GLN A 209 -1.24 8.03 8.28
CA GLN A 209 0.21 7.92 8.43
C GLN A 209 0.93 7.65 7.11
N THR A 210 0.20 7.18 6.11
CA THR A 210 0.69 6.98 4.75
C THR A 210 -0.16 7.74 3.72
N TYR A 211 0.21 7.68 2.45
CA TYR A 211 -0.49 8.42 1.40
C TYR A 211 -1.84 7.81 1.04
N VAL A 212 -1.95 6.49 1.02
CA VAL A 212 -3.21 5.81 0.68
C VAL A 212 -3.47 4.67 1.65
N TYR A 213 -4.61 4.72 2.32
CA TYR A 213 -5.11 3.63 3.16
C TYR A 213 -6.12 2.80 2.38
N HIS A 214 -5.95 1.48 2.40
CA HIS A 214 -6.87 0.53 1.80
C HIS A 214 -7.58 -0.25 2.91
N PHE A 215 -8.87 0.04 3.10
CA PHE A 215 -9.66 -0.51 4.20
C PHE A 215 -10.34 -1.82 3.78
N VAL A 216 -9.61 -2.92 3.83
CA VAL A 216 -10.15 -4.25 3.52
C VAL A 216 -10.86 -4.86 4.73
N GLY A 217 -11.89 -5.67 4.48
CA GLY A 217 -12.51 -6.53 5.50
C GLY A 217 -13.02 -5.77 6.73
N ARG A 218 -12.53 -6.14 7.93
CA ARG A 218 -12.98 -5.55 9.20
C ARG A 218 -12.55 -4.10 9.39
N SER A 219 -11.51 -3.64 8.67
CA SER A 219 -11.02 -2.28 8.80
C SER A 219 -11.96 -1.24 8.17
N LYS A 220 -12.90 -1.66 7.31
CA LYS A 220 -13.93 -0.79 6.70
C LYS A 220 -14.70 0.06 7.70
N ALA A 221 -14.93 -0.45 8.92
CA ALA A 221 -15.64 0.27 9.98
C ALA A 221 -14.98 1.60 10.40
N HIS A 222 -13.75 1.88 9.95
CA HIS A 222 -13.02 3.09 10.29
C HIS A 222 -12.98 4.15 9.18
N ILE A 223 -13.46 3.85 7.96
CA ILE A 223 -13.36 4.75 6.79
C ILE A 223 -13.99 6.11 7.10
N ASP A 224 -15.25 6.15 7.52
CA ASP A 224 -15.98 7.39 7.86
C ASP A 224 -15.25 8.27 8.89
N SER A 225 -14.53 7.67 9.85
CA SER A 225 -13.83 8.42 10.91
C SER A 225 -12.41 8.85 10.54
N CYS A 226 -11.86 8.32 9.44
CA CYS A 226 -10.50 8.60 9.01
C CYS A 226 -10.43 9.94 8.26
N ARG A 227 -9.47 10.78 8.64
CA ARG A 227 -9.22 12.09 8.05
C ARG A 227 -8.10 12.00 7.03
N TRP A 228 -8.45 12.14 5.77
CA TRP A 228 -7.50 12.21 4.67
C TRP A 228 -6.94 13.63 4.43
N GLN A 229 -7.65 14.66 4.90
CA GLN A 229 -7.18 16.04 4.86
C GLN A 229 -6.15 16.30 5.97
N ARG A 230 -4.94 16.71 5.58
CA ARG A 230 -3.92 17.16 6.53
C ARG A 230 -4.29 18.57 6.99
N ARG A 231 -4.22 18.78 8.30
CA ARG A 231 -4.39 20.10 8.93
C ARG A 231 -3.04 20.80 9.02
N ASP A 232 -3.10 22.12 9.11
CA ASP A 232 -1.97 22.98 9.44
C ASP A 232 -2.30 23.68 10.78
N PRO A 233 -1.55 23.43 11.87
CA PRO A 233 -0.38 22.55 11.95
C PRO A 233 -0.73 21.04 11.84
N PRO A 234 0.24 20.18 11.48
CA PRO A 234 0.00 18.74 11.35
C PRO A 234 -0.53 18.10 12.63
N GLU A 235 -1.61 17.31 12.49
CA GLU A 235 -2.06 16.46 13.61
C GLU A 235 -1.03 15.38 13.90
N LEU A 236 -0.77 15.16 15.19
CA LEU A 236 0.15 14.15 15.67
C LEU A 236 -0.41 12.74 15.43
N PRO A 237 0.41 11.81 14.91
CA PRO A 237 0.10 10.39 14.88
C PRO A 237 -0.28 9.83 16.26
N PHE A 238 0.43 10.23 17.31
CA PHE A 238 0.25 9.74 18.67
C PHE A 238 0.10 10.94 19.63
N PRO A 239 -1.07 11.62 19.66
CA PRO A 239 -1.22 12.89 20.35
C PRO A 239 -1.04 12.81 21.87
N SER A 240 -1.25 11.63 22.46
CA SER A 240 -1.11 11.36 23.90
C SER A 240 0.34 11.10 24.35
N GLN A 241 1.33 11.11 23.45
CA GLN A 241 2.73 10.89 23.80
C GLN A 241 3.31 12.14 24.48
N ARG A 242 3.51 12.06 25.81
CA ARG A 242 3.92 13.19 26.66
C ARG A 242 5.28 13.79 26.31
N GLN A 243 6.30 12.96 26.12
CA GLN A 243 7.67 13.42 25.80
C GLN A 243 7.71 14.20 24.49
N THR A 244 6.87 13.85 23.52
CA THR A 244 6.73 14.58 22.26
C THR A 244 6.22 15.99 22.52
N GLN A 245 5.17 16.12 23.35
CA GLN A 245 4.61 17.43 23.71
C GLN A 245 5.64 18.31 24.41
N GLU A 246 6.42 17.73 25.33
CA GLU A 246 7.51 18.42 26.03
C GLU A 246 8.58 18.93 25.05
N LEU A 247 9.02 18.09 24.10
CA LEU A 247 9.99 18.48 23.07
C LEU A 247 9.45 19.52 22.10
N ILE A 248 8.20 19.40 21.63
CA ILE A 248 7.56 20.40 20.76
C ILE A 248 7.49 21.75 21.47
N GLN A 249 7.12 21.77 22.75
CA GLN A 249 7.05 23.00 23.53
C GLN A 249 8.43 23.64 23.74
N GLN A 250 9.47 22.81 23.90
CA GLN A 250 10.85 23.25 24.08
C GLN A 250 11.46 23.78 22.79
N TRP A 251 11.32 23.06 21.67
CA TRP A 251 11.95 23.40 20.39
C TRP A 251 11.17 24.44 19.61
N ARG A 252 9.83 24.43 19.71
CA ARG A 252 8.94 25.29 18.92
C ARG A 252 9.30 25.23 17.44
N ASP A 253 9.81 26.32 16.87
CA ASP A 253 10.19 26.46 15.46
C ASP A 253 11.68 26.24 15.19
N ASP A 254 12.48 25.98 16.24
CA ASP A 254 13.94 25.79 16.18
C ASP A 254 14.34 24.40 16.73
N PRO A 255 13.96 23.30 16.05
CA PRO A 255 14.39 21.97 16.44
C PRO A 255 15.89 21.78 16.20
N PRO A 256 16.56 20.87 16.93
CA PRO A 256 17.91 20.46 16.55
C PRO A 256 17.90 19.82 15.16
N ALA A 257 19.04 19.82 14.47
CA ALA A 257 19.17 19.15 13.18
C ALA A 257 19.02 17.61 13.30
N GLU A 258 19.44 17.05 14.44
CA GLU A 258 19.40 15.62 14.72
C GLU A 258 18.95 15.37 16.16
N TYR A 259 18.12 14.34 16.36
CA TYR A 259 17.67 13.91 17.68
C TYR A 259 17.66 12.38 17.80
N ASP A 260 18.26 11.87 18.87
CA ASP A 260 18.30 10.44 19.20
C ASP A 260 17.14 10.08 20.15
N ILE A 261 16.26 9.18 19.72
CA ILE A 261 15.15 8.69 20.54
C ILE A 261 15.58 7.62 21.54
N GLY A 262 16.85 7.19 21.49
CA GLY A 262 17.32 6.03 22.24
C GLY A 262 16.85 4.71 21.61
N PRO A 263 16.51 3.69 22.41
CA PRO A 263 16.12 2.38 21.89
C PRO A 263 14.90 2.41 20.96
N ILE A 264 14.97 1.71 19.82
CA ILE A 264 13.92 1.70 18.77
C ILE A 264 12.65 0.89 19.10
N PHE A 265 12.23 0.86 20.36
CA PHE A 265 11.02 0.18 20.82
C PHE A 265 9.83 1.11 20.98
N THR A 266 10.04 2.42 20.84
CA THR A 266 9.03 3.45 21.02
C THR A 266 8.81 4.25 19.72
N PRO A 267 8.20 3.64 18.69
CA PRO A 267 7.98 4.28 17.39
C PRO A 267 7.15 5.56 17.48
N GLN A 268 6.35 5.73 18.55
CA GLN A 268 5.44 6.86 18.71
C GLN A 268 6.19 8.21 18.79
N LEU A 269 7.30 8.26 19.51
CA LEU A 269 8.10 9.47 19.64
C LEU A 269 8.68 9.87 18.28
N ALA A 270 9.34 8.92 17.61
CA ALA A 270 9.90 9.14 16.28
C ALA A 270 8.84 9.57 15.26
N ALA A 271 7.71 8.87 15.20
CA ALA A 271 6.63 9.16 14.27
C ALA A 271 6.08 10.58 14.47
N ASN A 272 5.87 11.00 15.72
CA ASN A 272 5.40 12.34 16.02
C ASN A 272 6.41 13.43 15.68
N LEU A 273 7.68 13.27 16.11
CA LEU A 273 8.73 14.26 15.85
C LEU A 273 8.95 14.45 14.36
N MET A 274 9.01 13.35 13.60
CA MET A 274 9.10 13.43 12.14
C MET A 274 7.86 14.07 11.52
N ALA A 275 6.66 13.84 12.06
CA ALA A 275 5.43 14.41 11.50
C ALA A 275 5.35 15.95 11.64
N ILE A 276 5.93 16.52 12.69
CA ILE A 276 5.95 17.98 12.94
C ILE A 276 7.19 18.65 12.37
N TYR A 277 8.35 18.01 12.46
CA TYR A 277 9.62 18.58 12.02
C TYR A 277 10.07 17.90 10.72
N PRO A 278 9.78 18.49 9.54
CA PRO A 278 10.10 17.86 8.25
C PRO A 278 11.59 17.69 8.01
N ASP A 279 12.42 18.60 8.54
CA ASP A 279 13.86 18.62 8.33
C ASP A 279 14.66 17.89 9.43
N LEU A 280 14.00 17.51 10.53
CA LEU A 280 14.64 16.79 11.63
C LEU A 280 15.04 15.36 11.19
N ILE A 281 16.32 15.05 11.37
CA ILE A 281 16.83 13.68 11.28
C ILE A 281 16.63 13.02 12.63
N VAL A 282 15.88 11.93 12.67
CA VAL A 282 15.67 11.18 13.90
C VAL A 282 16.47 9.89 13.84
N THR A 283 17.27 9.67 14.88
CA THR A 283 18.06 8.45 15.04
C THR A 283 17.54 7.61 16.19
N GLY A 284 17.91 6.34 16.20
CA GLY A 284 17.66 5.46 17.34
C GLY A 284 18.66 4.31 17.36
N GLN A 285 18.77 3.66 18.51
CA GLN A 285 19.71 2.58 18.76
C GLN A 285 18.99 1.23 18.77
N TRP A 286 19.60 0.24 18.12
CA TRP A 286 19.22 -1.15 18.35
C TRP A 286 19.71 -1.59 19.73
N SER A 287 18.90 -2.36 20.45
CA SER A 287 19.31 -3.02 21.69
C SER A 287 18.77 -4.45 21.69
N ASP A 288 19.56 -5.40 22.13
CA ASP A 288 19.15 -6.79 22.37
C ASP A 288 18.86 -7.05 23.86
N GLU A 289 18.96 -6.02 24.70
CA GLU A 289 18.78 -6.16 26.14
C GLU A 289 17.29 -6.35 26.50
N PRO A 290 16.92 -7.50 27.12
CA PRO A 290 15.51 -7.86 27.31
C PRO A 290 14.68 -6.88 28.13
N TYR A 291 15.31 -6.10 29.00
CA TYR A 291 14.63 -5.11 29.85
C TYR A 291 14.32 -3.80 29.11
N GLN A 292 14.98 -3.55 27.97
CA GLN A 292 14.71 -2.39 27.11
C GLN A 292 13.62 -2.70 26.08
N LEU A 293 13.38 -3.99 25.77
CA LEU A 293 12.30 -4.42 24.89
C LEU A 293 10.92 -4.05 25.46
N ASP A 294 10.04 -3.51 24.61
CA ASP A 294 8.63 -3.35 24.96
C ASP A 294 8.06 -4.73 25.37
N ARG A 295 7.37 -4.81 26.50
CA ARG A 295 6.81 -6.08 27.02
C ARG A 295 5.93 -6.81 26.01
N ARG A 296 5.27 -6.10 25.08
CA ARG A 296 4.49 -6.68 23.98
C ARG A 296 5.35 -7.43 22.96
N MET A 297 6.64 -7.13 22.91
CA MET A 297 7.62 -7.84 22.10
C MET A 297 8.14 -9.10 22.79
N LEU A 298 7.94 -9.28 24.09
CA LEU A 298 8.35 -10.49 24.81
C LEU A 298 7.31 -11.62 24.71
N SER A 299 6.07 -11.34 24.30
CA SER A 299 4.95 -12.29 24.32
C SER A 299 4.74 -13.09 23.04
N HIS A 300 5.48 -12.80 21.97
CA HIS A 300 5.36 -13.52 20.69
C HIS A 300 6.71 -14.17 20.38
N THR A 301 6.77 -15.50 20.36
CA THR A 301 7.97 -16.32 20.06
C THR A 301 8.64 -16.01 18.70
N GLU A 302 8.05 -15.15 17.88
CA GLU A 302 8.56 -14.68 16.59
C GLU A 302 9.38 -13.37 16.66
N THR A 303 9.57 -12.78 17.84
CA THR A 303 10.24 -11.47 18.02
C THR A 303 11.76 -11.52 18.20
N GLY A 304 12.38 -12.70 18.10
CA GLY A 304 13.83 -12.87 18.31
C GLY A 304 14.74 -12.39 17.17
N SER A 305 14.19 -11.93 16.04
CA SER A 305 14.99 -11.43 14.92
C SER A 305 15.00 -9.91 14.87
N SER A 306 16.19 -9.32 14.96
CA SER A 306 16.39 -7.86 14.89
C SER A 306 15.80 -7.22 13.63
N HIS A 307 15.80 -7.97 12.52
CA HIS A 307 15.20 -7.57 11.26
C HIS A 307 13.68 -7.37 11.36
N LEU A 308 12.96 -8.27 12.04
CA LEU A 308 11.50 -8.18 12.17
C LEU A 308 11.08 -7.02 13.06
N VAL A 309 11.83 -6.77 14.13
CA VAL A 309 11.59 -5.62 15.02
C VAL A 309 11.84 -4.31 14.29
N LEU A 310 12.98 -4.17 13.60
CA LEU A 310 13.28 -2.98 12.80
C LEU A 310 12.22 -2.76 11.73
N THR A 311 11.78 -3.83 11.05
CA THR A 311 10.71 -3.74 10.05
C THR A 311 9.41 -3.23 10.68
N ARG A 312 9.00 -3.78 11.82
CA ARG A 312 7.79 -3.32 12.53
C ARG A 312 7.89 -1.88 13.02
N PHE A 313 9.06 -1.46 13.49
CA PHE A 313 9.33 -0.08 13.88
C PHE A 313 9.20 0.86 12.70
N LEU A 314 9.91 0.58 11.60
CA LEU A 314 9.90 1.40 10.39
C LEU A 314 8.51 1.50 9.78
N LEU A 315 7.76 0.40 9.77
CA LEU A 315 6.36 0.40 9.32
C LEU A 315 5.53 1.42 10.10
N GLN A 316 5.70 1.53 11.43
CA GLN A 316 4.94 2.48 12.25
C GLN A 316 5.31 3.96 12.02
N LEU A 317 6.39 4.25 11.28
CA LEU A 317 6.76 5.61 10.89
C LEU A 317 6.08 6.09 9.60
N GLY A 318 5.41 5.19 8.86
CA GLY A 318 4.72 5.53 7.61
C GLY A 318 5.61 6.19 6.57
N ILE A 319 5.09 7.21 5.88
CA ILE A 319 5.86 7.94 4.84
C ILE A 319 7.14 8.59 5.36
N ASN A 320 7.29 8.71 6.68
CA ASN A 320 8.47 9.31 7.32
C ASN A 320 9.59 8.30 7.57
N ALA A 321 9.35 6.99 7.40
CA ALA A 321 10.33 5.94 7.67
C ALA A 321 11.69 6.18 6.98
N ARG A 322 11.68 6.77 5.78
CA ARG A 322 12.90 7.11 5.01
C ARG A 322 13.82 8.13 5.68
N ARG A 323 13.31 8.90 6.66
CA ARG A 323 14.08 9.90 7.43
C ARG A 323 14.65 9.32 8.73
N PHE A 324 14.28 8.10 9.08
CA PHE A 324 14.86 7.41 10.22
C PHE A 324 16.27 6.90 9.88
N ARG A 325 17.22 7.07 10.80
CA ARG A 325 18.55 6.45 10.71
C ARG A 325 18.80 5.54 11.90
N LEU A 326 19.00 4.26 11.64
CA LEU A 326 19.41 3.32 12.68
C LEU A 326 20.90 3.53 12.98
N ARG A 327 21.23 3.84 14.24
CA ARG A 327 22.60 3.78 14.73
C ARG A 327 22.90 2.33 15.10
N VAL A 328 23.81 1.72 14.36
CA VAL A 328 24.38 0.41 14.71
C VAL A 328 25.58 0.70 15.59
N MET A 329 25.58 0.24 16.84
CA MET A 329 26.81 0.29 17.64
C MET A 329 27.84 -0.66 17.01
N GLU A 330 28.98 -0.13 16.58
CA GLU A 330 30.04 -0.88 15.88
C GLU A 330 30.69 -2.00 16.73
N ASP A 331 30.32 -2.15 18.00
CA ASP A 331 30.87 -3.19 18.88
C ASP A 331 30.06 -4.50 18.92
N ALA A 332 28.95 -4.59 18.19
CA ALA A 332 28.28 -5.87 17.96
C ALA A 332 28.78 -6.48 16.65
N ASN A 333 29.82 -7.32 16.75
CA ASN A 333 30.23 -8.26 15.71
C ASN A 333 29.03 -9.13 15.25
N ALA A 334 28.21 -8.62 14.34
CA ALA A 334 27.17 -9.37 13.63
C ALA A 334 27.74 -10.17 12.44
N THR A 335 29.06 -10.35 12.41
CA THR A 335 29.81 -11.06 11.38
C THR A 335 30.48 -12.32 11.96
N PRO A 336 29.79 -13.10 12.82
CA PRO A 336 29.83 -14.55 12.63
C PRO A 336 28.52 -15.22 13.09
N GLN A 337 27.39 -14.95 12.43
CA GLN A 337 26.20 -15.81 12.51
C GLN A 337 25.63 -16.23 11.14
N LEU A 338 26.35 -15.91 10.06
CA LEU A 338 26.08 -16.41 8.70
C LEU A 338 27.13 -17.44 8.23
N ALA A 339 28.01 -17.89 9.13
CA ALA A 339 28.96 -18.97 8.88
C ALA A 339 28.82 -20.03 9.98
N GLY A 340 27.90 -20.98 9.77
CA GLY A 340 27.81 -22.23 10.53
C GLY A 340 26.54 -22.39 11.36
N THR A 341 25.49 -22.94 10.75
CA THR A 341 25.06 -24.36 10.88
C THR A 341 24.05 -24.68 9.79
#